data_AF-A0A917EPD2-F1
#
_entry.id   AF-A0A917EPD2-F1
#
_cell.length_a   1.000
_cell.length_b   1.000
_cell.length_c   1.000
_cell.angle_alpha   90.00
_cell.angle_beta   90.00
_cell.angle_gamma   90.00
#
_symmetry.space_group_name_H-M   'P 1'
#
loop_
_entity.id
_entity.type
_entity.pdbx_description
1 polymer ?
#
loop_
_entity_poly.entity_id
_entity_poly.type
_entity_poly.pdbx_seq_one_letter_code
_entity_poly.pdbx_strand_id
1 'polypeptide(L)'
;MPPRYIPRPRNNIFHPFTGILKCPKCGKSTVGVARNGRNDDGKVYYSYRCVRNQLGLCPQKTLRYESVQKAFLEKLIITLKDFKIEDETNSDEFRLDTSTQLKHLSDKKIRIKELYIEGEISKVDYHKRMDNLQDLEEEILENLESFKQKANKQQIKSTMEMLHKNWHSFSEETKMLSIRSIFKSITPKVIYQSKGGRYNKPSVIEITDYEFK
;
A
#
# COMPACT_ATOMS: atom_id res chain seq x y z
N MET A 1 -0.01 9.91 11.98
CA MET A 1 1.24 9.91 11.19
C MET A 1 1.10 10.92 10.06
N PRO A 2 2.10 11.81 9.83
CA PRO A 2 2.02 12.75 8.70
C PRO A 2 2.08 11.98 7.37
N PRO A 3 1.36 12.42 6.33
CA PRO A 3 1.45 11.83 5.00
C PRO A 3 2.90 11.90 4.51
N ARG A 4 3.48 10.75 4.14
CA ARG A 4 4.83 10.72 3.58
C ARG A 4 4.87 11.60 2.33
N TYR A 5 5.71 12.63 2.38
CA TYR A 5 5.94 13.61 1.31
C TYR A 5 6.05 12.92 -0.06
N ILE A 6 5.13 13.22 -0.97
CA ILE A 6 5.24 12.84 -2.39
C ILE A 6 6.44 13.64 -2.93
N PRO A 7 7.55 12.98 -3.32
CA PRO A 7 8.66 13.67 -3.95
C PRO A 7 8.14 14.41 -5.18
N ARG A 8 8.29 15.74 -5.19
CA ARG A 8 7.92 16.55 -6.34
C ARG A 8 8.71 16.09 -7.57
N PRO A 9 8.07 15.90 -8.73
CA PRO A 9 8.79 15.57 -9.94
C PRO A 9 9.78 16.70 -10.26
N ARG A 10 11.00 16.33 -10.65
CA ARG A 10 11.97 17.31 -11.17
C ARG A 10 11.70 17.48 -12.66
N ASN A 11 11.46 18.71 -13.11
CA ASN A 11 11.19 19.04 -14.51
C ASN A 11 10.05 18.21 -15.12
N ASN A 12 8.97 17.97 -14.36
CA ASN A 12 7.84 17.14 -14.76
C ASN A 12 8.19 15.66 -15.09
N ILE A 13 9.36 15.19 -14.66
CA ILE A 13 9.80 13.80 -14.83
C ILE A 13 9.40 13.00 -13.59
N PHE A 14 8.50 12.04 -13.80
CA PHE A 14 8.04 11.12 -12.76
C PHE A 14 8.85 9.82 -12.79
N HIS A 15 9.17 9.31 -11.60
CA HIS A 15 9.91 8.08 -11.42
C HIS A 15 9.10 7.16 -10.50
N PRO A 16 8.37 6.16 -11.06
CA PRO A 16 7.37 5.38 -10.34
C PRO A 16 7.85 4.78 -9.01
N PHE A 17 9.09 4.31 -8.95
CA PHE A 17 9.63 3.61 -7.79
C PHE A 17 10.42 4.50 -6.81
N THR A 18 10.52 5.81 -7.06
CA THR A 18 11.30 6.72 -6.19
C THR A 18 10.74 6.78 -4.79
N GLY A 19 11.62 6.63 -3.79
CA GLY A 19 11.28 6.67 -2.37
C GLY A 19 10.77 5.33 -1.81
N ILE A 20 10.12 4.52 -2.64
CA ILE A 20 9.61 3.18 -2.29
C ILE A 20 10.71 2.12 -2.45
N LEU A 21 11.41 2.13 -3.58
CA LEU A 21 12.45 1.15 -3.88
C LEU A 21 13.66 1.33 -2.96
N LYS A 22 14.00 0.27 -2.24
CA LYS A 22 15.13 0.20 -1.33
C LYS A 22 16.39 -0.25 -2.04
N CYS A 23 17.53 0.13 -1.47
CA CYS A 23 18.83 -0.29 -1.98
C CYS A 23 19.07 -1.76 -1.59
N PRO A 24 19.43 -2.64 -2.55
CA PRO A 24 19.70 -4.05 -2.30
C PRO A 24 20.89 -4.30 -1.34
N LYS A 25 21.77 -3.31 -1.17
CA LYS A 25 22.96 -3.43 -0.30
C LYS A 25 22.78 -2.79 1.07
N CYS A 26 22.30 -1.54 1.11
CA CYS A 26 22.28 -0.76 2.36
C CYS A 26 20.87 -0.49 2.91
N GLY A 27 19.82 -1.00 2.25
CA GLY A 27 18.42 -0.85 2.69
C GLY A 27 17.84 0.58 2.63
N LYS A 28 18.65 1.61 2.34
CA LYS A 28 18.17 2.98 2.20
C LYS A 28 17.42 3.19 0.88
N SER A 29 16.49 4.15 0.85
CA SER A 29 15.70 4.45 -0.34
C SER A 29 16.56 4.88 -1.53
N THR A 30 16.05 4.63 -2.73
CA THR A 30 16.65 5.05 -3.99
C THR A 30 15.93 6.28 -4.54
N VAL A 31 16.66 7.03 -5.38
CA VAL A 31 16.20 8.22 -6.07
C VAL A 31 16.26 7.96 -7.58
N GLY A 32 15.19 8.34 -8.28
CA GLY A 32 15.14 8.32 -9.73
C GLY A 32 16.08 9.35 -10.35
N VAL A 33 16.77 8.94 -11.42
CA VAL A 33 17.67 9.74 -12.22
C VAL A 33 17.30 9.53 -13.68
N ALA A 34 16.95 10.61 -14.36
CA ALA A 34 16.81 10.66 -15.81
C ALA A 34 18.11 11.15 -16.46
N ARG A 35 18.51 10.53 -17.56
CA ARG A 35 19.65 10.96 -18.37
C ARG A 35 19.25 11.00 -19.83
N ASN A 36 19.55 12.11 -20.50
CA ASN A 36 19.42 12.18 -21.94
C ASN A 36 20.47 11.27 -22.59
N GLY A 37 20.07 10.59 -23.65
CA GLY A 37 20.97 9.84 -24.51
C GLY A 37 22.06 10.75 -25.06
N ARG A 38 23.23 10.17 -25.34
CA ARG A 38 24.34 10.88 -25.97
C ARG A 38 24.13 11.11 -27.48
N ASN A 39 23.14 10.44 -28.06
CA ASN A 39 22.74 10.60 -29.45
C ASN A 39 21.57 11.58 -29.49
N ASP A 40 21.51 12.43 -30.52
CA ASP A 40 20.50 13.49 -30.72
C ASP A 40 19.05 12.98 -30.87
N ASP A 41 18.81 11.67 -30.70
CA ASP A 41 17.50 11.01 -30.75
C ASP A 41 16.52 11.44 -29.63
N GLY A 42 16.91 12.36 -28.73
CA GLY A 42 16.06 12.83 -27.62
C GLY A 42 15.68 11.75 -26.59
N LYS A 43 16.23 10.54 -26.67
CA LYS A 43 15.89 9.42 -25.80
C LYS A 43 16.28 9.70 -24.35
N VAL A 44 15.33 9.58 -23.43
CA VAL A 44 15.56 9.73 -21.98
C VAL A 44 15.63 8.35 -21.32
N TYR A 45 16.74 8.08 -20.63
CA TYR A 45 16.95 6.84 -19.88
C TYR A 45 16.65 7.05 -18.40
N TYR A 46 15.78 6.19 -17.87
CA TYR A 46 15.37 6.20 -16.47
C TYR A 46 16.16 5.17 -15.66
N SER A 47 16.62 5.58 -14.48
CA SER A 47 17.42 4.74 -13.61
C SER A 47 17.24 5.10 -12.15
N TYR A 48 17.58 4.19 -11.23
CA TYR A 48 17.46 4.37 -9.79
C TYR A 48 18.82 4.26 -9.12
N ARG A 49 19.19 5.28 -8.35
CA ARG A 49 20.46 5.35 -7.61
C ARG A 49 20.19 5.37 -6.11
N CYS A 50 21.03 4.68 -5.34
CA CYS A 50 20.99 4.77 -3.88
C CYS A 50 21.39 6.18 -3.40
N VAL A 51 20.65 6.75 -2.43
CA VAL A 51 20.98 8.06 -1.82
C VAL A 51 22.37 8.08 -1.20
N ARG A 52 22.80 6.97 -0.57
CA ARG A 52 24.14 6.85 0.03
C ARG A 52 25.25 6.63 -0.98
N ASN A 53 24.93 6.17 -2.19
CA ASN A 53 25.93 6.03 -3.26
C ASN A 53 26.41 7.41 -3.75
N GLN A 54 25.54 8.43 -3.74
CA GLN A 54 25.95 9.80 -4.05
C GLN A 54 26.99 10.34 -3.07
N LEU A 55 26.93 9.90 -1.81
CA LEU A 55 27.86 10.28 -0.74
C LEU A 55 29.09 9.36 -0.66
N GLY A 56 29.26 8.41 -1.59
CA GLY A 56 30.35 7.42 -1.54
C GLY A 56 30.18 6.32 -0.47
N LEU A 57 29.11 6.36 0.32
CA LEU A 57 28.87 5.46 1.46
C LEU A 57 28.19 4.13 1.08
N CYS A 58 27.91 3.91 -0.20
CA CYS A 58 27.30 2.67 -0.68
C CYS A 58 27.87 2.29 -2.06
N PRO A 59 28.43 1.08 -2.24
CA PRO A 59 29.01 0.64 -3.51
C PRO A 59 27.96 0.16 -4.52
N GLN A 60 26.67 0.37 -4.24
CA GLN A 60 25.61 -0.11 -5.11
C GLN A 60 25.56 0.70 -6.42
N LYS A 61 25.73 0.01 -7.55
CA LYS A 61 25.56 0.61 -8.88
C LYS A 61 24.10 0.97 -9.13
N THR A 62 23.91 1.90 -10.06
CA THR A 62 22.58 2.34 -10.50
C THR A 62 21.80 1.19 -11.14
N LEU A 63 20.51 1.08 -10.79
CA LEU A 63 19.58 0.10 -11.33
C LEU A 63 18.84 0.71 -12.53
N ARG A 64 18.67 -0.02 -13.62
CA ARG A 64 17.88 0.48 -14.77
C ARG A 64 16.39 0.36 -14.48
N TYR A 65 15.61 1.31 -14.97
CA TYR A 65 14.15 1.29 -14.83
C TYR A 65 13.54 0.00 -15.37
N GLU A 66 13.90 -0.40 -16.59
CA GLU A 66 13.41 -1.62 -17.25
C GLU A 66 13.63 -2.87 -16.40
N SER A 67 14.81 -3.02 -15.79
CA SER A 67 15.13 -4.14 -14.91
C SER A 67 14.25 -4.16 -13.65
N VAL A 68 13.99 -2.99 -13.06
CA VAL A 68 13.13 -2.87 -11.87
C VAL A 68 11.68 -3.12 -12.23
N GLN A 69 11.21 -2.54 -13.34
CA GLN A 69 9.85 -2.73 -13.84
C GLN A 69 9.56 -4.19 -14.12
N LYS A 70 10.46 -4.89 -14.83
CA LYS A 70 10.28 -6.30 -15.16
C LYS A 70 10.17 -7.15 -13.89
N ALA A 71 11.13 -6.98 -12.97
CA ALA A 71 11.12 -7.68 -11.68
C ALA A 71 9.86 -7.37 -10.85
N PHE A 72 9.35 -6.14 -10.95
CA PHE A 72 8.14 -5.71 -10.27
C PHE A 72 6.89 -6.37 -10.82
N LEU A 73 6.70 -6.37 -12.14
CA LEU A 73 5.54 -7.00 -12.76
C LEU A 73 5.54 -8.53 -12.53
N GLU A 74 6.70 -9.17 -12.64
CA GLU A 74 6.85 -10.60 -12.34
C GLU A 74 6.44 -10.91 -10.89
N LYS A 75 6.92 -10.13 -9.92
CA LYS A 75 6.55 -10.34 -8.52
C LYS A 75 5.07 -10.04 -8.27
N LEU A 76 4.53 -9.00 -8.89
CA LEU A 76 3.13 -8.60 -8.72
C LEU A 76 2.16 -9.67 -9.22
N ILE A 77 2.47 -10.38 -10.30
CA ILE A 77 1.68 -11.55 -10.76
C ILE A 77 1.67 -12.66 -9.70
N ILE A 78 2.82 -12.98 -9.12
CA ILE A 78 2.94 -14.03 -8.09
C ILE A 78 2.11 -13.61 -6.88
N THR A 79 2.29 -12.38 -6.40
CA THR A 79 1.53 -11.83 -5.27
C THR A 79 0.02 -11.86 -5.52
N LEU A 80 -0.44 -11.52 -6.72
CA LEU A 80 -1.86 -11.57 -7.09
C LEU A 80 -2.44 -12.99 -7.03
N LYS A 81 -1.66 -14.00 -7.44
CA LYS A 81 -2.07 -15.41 -7.39
C LYS A 81 -2.19 -15.92 -5.95
N ASP A 82 -1.29 -15.48 -5.08
CA ASP A 82 -1.28 -15.87 -3.67
C ASP A 82 -2.29 -15.06 -2.84
N PHE A 83 -2.86 -13.99 -3.40
CA PHE A 83 -3.83 -13.12 -2.73
C PHE A 83 -5.23 -13.78 -2.66
N LYS A 84 -5.40 -14.66 -1.68
CA LYS A 84 -6.69 -15.26 -1.32
C LYS A 84 -7.58 -14.21 -0.64
N ILE A 85 -8.75 -13.97 -1.21
CA ILE A 85 -9.82 -13.20 -0.60
C ILE A 85 -10.92 -14.21 -0.28
N GLU A 86 -11.27 -14.35 1.00
CA GLU A 86 -12.46 -15.08 1.40
C GLU A 86 -13.71 -14.25 1.08
N ASP A 87 -14.75 -14.94 0.64
CA ASP A 87 -15.86 -14.46 -0.20
C ASP A 87 -16.54 -13.13 0.16
N GLU A 88 -17.11 -12.56 -0.91
CA GLU A 88 -17.86 -11.32 -0.98
C GLU A 88 -19.10 -11.33 -0.08
N THR A 89 -19.00 -10.68 1.08
CA THR A 89 -20.19 -10.11 1.73
C THR A 89 -20.37 -8.69 1.20
N ASN A 90 -21.57 -8.40 0.68
CA ASN A 90 -21.91 -7.13 0.05
C ASN A 90 -21.67 -5.95 1.01
N SER A 91 -20.68 -5.10 0.71
CA SER A 91 -20.12 -4.15 1.68
C SER A 91 -21.06 -3.03 2.09
N ASP A 92 -22.00 -2.69 1.22
CA ASP A 92 -22.90 -1.57 1.45
C ASP A 92 -24.09 -1.98 2.32
N GLU A 93 -24.58 -3.21 2.15
CA GLU A 93 -25.62 -3.80 2.98
C GLU A 93 -25.14 -4.03 4.41
N PHE A 94 -23.92 -4.59 4.57
CA PHE A 94 -23.29 -4.78 5.88
C PHE A 94 -23.07 -3.46 6.63
N ARG A 95 -22.64 -2.40 5.92
CA ARG A 95 -22.45 -1.07 6.52
C ARG A 95 -23.76 -0.42 6.97
N LEU A 96 -24.81 -0.56 6.16
CA LEU A 96 -26.11 0.01 6.47
C LEU A 96 -26.73 -0.67 7.70
N ASP A 97 -26.71 -2.01 7.72
CA ASP A 97 -27.22 -2.83 8.83
C ASP A 97 -26.44 -2.60 10.13
N THR A 98 -25.11 -2.47 10.05
CA THR A 98 -24.33 -2.22 11.25
C THR A 98 -24.58 -0.82 11.83
N SER A 99 -24.78 0.19 10.97
CA SER A 99 -25.08 1.56 11.38
C SER A 99 -26.44 1.67 12.07
N THR A 100 -27.45 0.94 11.58
CA THR A 100 -28.77 0.86 12.23
C THR A 100 -28.68 0.14 13.57
N GLN A 101 -27.94 -0.98 13.66
CA GLN A 101 -27.73 -1.71 14.91
C GLN A 101 -27.06 -0.86 16.00
N LEU A 102 -26.01 -0.10 15.66
CA LEU A 102 -25.34 0.79 16.61
C LEU A 102 -26.26 1.91 17.11
N LYS A 103 -27.08 2.49 16.23
CA LYS A 103 -28.09 3.49 16.64
C LYS A 103 -29.13 2.90 17.58
N HIS A 104 -29.62 1.70 17.28
CA HIS A 104 -30.57 1.01 18.16
C HIS A 104 -29.95 0.70 19.54
N LEU A 105 -28.67 0.35 19.60
CA LEU A 105 -27.96 0.17 20.87
C LEU A 105 -27.79 1.50 21.62
N SER A 106 -27.45 2.60 20.94
CA SER A 106 -27.34 3.91 21.59
C SER A 106 -28.68 4.35 22.19
N ASP A 107 -29.78 4.16 21.46
CA ASP A 107 -31.12 4.52 21.93
C ASP A 107 -31.53 3.68 23.15
N LYS A 108 -31.21 2.37 23.15
CA LYS A 108 -31.42 1.50 24.31
C LYS A 108 -30.61 1.94 25.53
N LYS A 109 -29.35 2.35 25.34
CA LYS A 109 -28.49 2.87 26.43
C LYS A 109 -29.06 4.15 27.02
N ILE A 110 -29.60 5.05 26.19
CA ILE A 110 -30.26 6.28 26.65
C ILE A 110 -31.49 5.92 27.50
N ARG A 111 -32.36 5.04 26.99
CA ARG A 111 -33.58 4.62 27.69
C ARG A 111 -33.30 3.94 29.04
N ILE A 112 -32.27 3.11 29.12
CA ILE A 112 -31.90 2.46 30.40
C ILE A 112 -31.36 3.48 31.41
N LYS A 113 -30.64 4.51 30.96
CA LYS A 113 -30.21 5.61 31.83
C LYS A 113 -31.40 6.40 32.37
N GLU A 114 -32.38 6.70 31.52
CA GLU A 114 -33.62 7.38 31.93
C GLU A 114 -34.38 6.59 32.99
N LEU A 115 -34.63 5.29 32.76
CA LEU A 115 -35.30 4.40 33.71
C LEU A 115 -34.58 4.32 35.06
N TYR A 116 -33.25 4.40 35.07
CA TYR A 116 -32.47 4.43 36.31
C TYR A 116 -32.59 5.77 37.04
N ILE A 117 -32.56 6.89 36.30
CA ILE A 117 -32.73 8.24 36.86
C ILE A 117 -34.13 8.41 37.45
N GLU A 118 -35.16 7.86 36.79
CA GLU A 118 -36.55 7.86 37.25
C GLU A 118 -36.80 6.90 38.43
N GLY A 119 -35.81 6.05 38.75
CA GLY A 119 -35.88 5.10 39.86
C GLY A 119 -36.70 3.85 39.56
N GLU A 120 -37.07 3.60 38.29
CA GLU A 120 -37.84 2.43 37.87
C GLU A 120 -37.03 1.13 37.88
N ILE A 121 -35.69 1.22 37.86
CA ILE A 121 -34.79 0.07 37.91
C ILE A 121 -33.75 0.18 39.01
N SER A 122 -33.36 -0.97 39.56
CA SER A 122 -32.30 -1.03 40.57
C SER A 122 -30.93 -0.76 39.95
N LYS A 123 -29.97 -0.31 40.78
CA LYS A 123 -28.58 -0.13 40.36
C LYS A 123 -27.95 -1.43 39.82
N VAL A 124 -28.31 -2.57 40.41
CA VAL A 124 -27.82 -3.90 39.98
C VAL A 124 -28.35 -4.23 38.58
N ASP A 125 -29.63 -4.00 38.33
CA ASP A 125 -30.25 -4.24 37.02
C ASP A 125 -29.74 -3.26 35.96
N TYR A 126 -29.51 -2.01 36.33
CA TYR A 126 -28.88 -1.02 35.46
C TYR A 126 -27.51 -1.49 34.99
N HIS A 127 -26.62 -1.87 35.91
CA HIS A 127 -25.29 -2.37 35.55
C HIS A 127 -25.36 -3.59 34.65
N LYS A 128 -26.15 -4.61 35.03
CA LYS A 128 -26.30 -5.82 34.22
C LYS A 128 -26.79 -5.54 32.80
N ARG A 129 -27.76 -4.65 32.63
CA ARG A 129 -28.30 -4.28 31.31
C ARG A 129 -27.31 -3.44 30.51
N MET A 130 -26.55 -2.57 31.17
CA MET A 130 -25.55 -1.71 30.53
C MET A 130 -24.34 -2.54 30.05
N ASP A 131 -23.87 -3.47 30.87
CA ASP A 131 -22.75 -4.37 30.55
C ASP A 131 -23.11 -5.23 29.33
N ASN A 132 -24.30 -5.85 29.32
CA ASN A 132 -24.76 -6.62 28.15
C ASN A 132 -24.82 -5.78 26.86
N LEU A 133 -25.21 -4.50 26.94
CA LEU A 133 -25.24 -3.62 25.77
C LEU A 133 -23.83 -3.12 25.38
N GLN A 134 -22.87 -3.16 26.29
CA GLN A 134 -21.49 -2.85 26.02
C GLN A 134 -20.81 -4.03 25.31
N ASP A 135 -21.01 -5.26 25.79
CA ASP A 135 -20.50 -6.47 25.14
C ASP A 135 -21.00 -6.59 23.69
N LEU A 136 -22.29 -6.33 23.45
CA LEU A 136 -22.86 -6.31 22.10
C LEU A 136 -22.30 -5.20 21.21
N GLU A 137 -21.98 -4.03 21.79
CA GLU A 137 -21.36 -2.94 21.03
C GLU A 137 -19.92 -3.30 20.64
N GLU A 138 -19.17 -3.93 21.55
CA GLU A 138 -17.81 -4.40 21.31
C GLU A 138 -17.78 -5.46 20.19
N GLU A 139 -18.69 -6.45 20.23
CA GLU A 139 -18.80 -7.48 19.18
C GLU A 139 -19.11 -6.88 17.79
N ILE A 140 -20.00 -5.90 17.72
CA ILE A 140 -20.34 -5.21 16.47
C ILE A 140 -19.14 -4.40 15.95
N LEU A 141 -18.39 -3.74 16.84
CA LEU A 141 -17.20 -2.98 16.47
C LEU A 141 -16.08 -3.90 15.95
N GLU A 142 -15.85 -5.05 16.58
CA GLU A 142 -14.88 -6.05 16.12
C GLU A 142 -15.24 -6.58 14.71
N ASN A 143 -16.52 -6.87 14.50
CA ASN A 143 -17.03 -7.28 13.20
C ASN A 143 -16.82 -6.20 12.12
N LEU A 144 -17.04 -4.92 12.44
CA LEU A 144 -16.74 -3.80 11.55
C LEU A 144 -15.26 -3.69 11.20
N GLU A 145 -14.37 -3.88 12.17
CA GLU A 145 -12.93 -3.83 11.94
C GLU A 145 -12.49 -4.97 11.01
N SER A 146 -12.97 -6.19 11.26
CA SER A 146 -12.69 -7.34 10.40
C SER A 146 -13.19 -7.10 8.96
N PHE A 147 -14.37 -6.50 8.81
CA PHE A 147 -14.95 -6.19 7.52
C PHE A 147 -14.18 -5.09 6.78
N LYS A 148 -13.78 -4.02 7.47
CA LYS A 148 -12.91 -2.97 6.90
C LYS A 148 -11.59 -3.54 6.39
N GLN A 149 -10.99 -4.46 7.13
CA GLN A 149 -9.77 -5.13 6.69
C GLN A 149 -9.99 -5.96 5.42
N LYS A 150 -11.11 -6.69 5.32
CA LYS A 150 -11.49 -7.46 4.12
C LYS A 150 -11.72 -6.55 2.90
N ALA A 151 -12.50 -5.47 3.05
CA ALA A 151 -12.76 -4.51 1.98
C ALA A 151 -11.47 -3.82 1.50
N ASN A 152 -10.56 -3.47 2.41
CA ASN A 152 -9.26 -2.90 2.04
C ASN A 152 -8.40 -3.89 1.23
N LYS A 153 -8.40 -5.19 1.62
CA LYS A 153 -7.72 -6.25 0.84
C LYS A 153 -8.29 -6.38 -0.57
N GLN A 154 -9.62 -6.31 -0.75
CA GLN A 154 -10.25 -6.32 -2.07
C GLN A 154 -9.85 -5.12 -2.94
N GLN A 155 -9.85 -3.92 -2.37
CA GLN A 155 -9.41 -2.70 -3.06
C GLN A 155 -7.94 -2.77 -3.47
N ILE A 156 -7.07 -3.32 -2.61
CA ILE A 156 -5.67 -3.53 -2.93
C ILE A 156 -5.52 -4.49 -4.12
N LYS A 157 -6.25 -5.62 -4.11
CA LYS A 157 -6.20 -6.60 -5.20
C LYS A 157 -6.69 -6.01 -6.52
N SER A 158 -7.85 -5.34 -6.54
CA SER A 158 -8.38 -4.74 -7.77
C SER A 158 -7.45 -3.67 -8.33
N THR A 159 -6.82 -2.87 -7.46
CA THR A 159 -5.84 -1.87 -7.87
C THR A 159 -4.58 -2.53 -8.46
N MET A 160 -4.10 -3.62 -7.87
CA MET A 160 -2.97 -4.40 -8.42
C MET A 160 -3.30 -5.01 -9.79
N GLU A 161 -4.50 -5.57 -9.97
CA GLU A 161 -4.93 -6.15 -11.24
C GLU A 161 -5.03 -5.09 -12.34
N MET A 162 -5.63 -3.94 -12.02
CA MET A 162 -5.71 -2.81 -12.94
C MET A 162 -4.31 -2.31 -13.31
N LEU A 163 -3.43 -2.18 -12.33
CA LEU A 163 -2.05 -1.75 -12.53
C LEU A 163 -1.26 -2.74 -13.38
N HIS A 164 -1.48 -4.04 -13.21
CA HIS A 164 -0.85 -5.08 -14.04
C HIS A 164 -1.32 -5.02 -15.49
N LYS A 165 -2.65 -5.02 -15.71
CA LYS A 165 -3.26 -5.04 -17.05
C LYS A 165 -2.93 -3.78 -17.86
N ASN A 166 -2.95 -2.62 -17.21
CA ASN A 166 -2.83 -1.32 -17.87
C ASN A 166 -1.46 -0.66 -17.65
N TRP A 167 -0.44 -1.43 -17.24
CA TRP A 167 0.87 -0.87 -16.93
C TRP A 167 1.47 -0.06 -18.10
N HIS A 168 1.34 -0.56 -19.34
CA HIS A 168 1.94 0.09 -20.50
C HIS A 168 1.16 1.32 -20.99
N SER A 169 -0.14 1.43 -20.67
CA SER A 169 -0.98 2.57 -21.06
C SER A 169 -0.98 3.71 -20.03
N PHE A 170 -0.57 3.43 -18.79
CA PHE A 170 -0.51 4.44 -17.74
C PHE A 170 0.67 5.41 -17.88
N SER A 171 0.40 6.67 -17.53
CA SER A 171 1.45 7.68 -17.38
C SER A 171 2.38 7.34 -16.21
N GLU A 172 3.61 7.85 -16.25
CA GLU A 172 4.58 7.64 -15.16
C GLU A 172 4.10 8.23 -13.82
N GLU A 173 3.25 9.26 -13.87
CA GLU A 173 2.58 9.81 -12.69
C GLU A 173 1.55 8.83 -12.12
N THR A 174 0.65 8.30 -12.94
CA THR A 174 -0.35 7.31 -12.51
C THR A 174 0.29 6.06 -11.94
N LYS A 175 1.37 5.57 -12.57
CA LYS A 175 2.18 4.46 -12.03
C LYS A 175 2.74 4.80 -10.66
N MET A 176 3.34 5.98 -10.50
CA MET A 176 3.92 6.44 -9.23
C MET A 176 2.87 6.52 -8.12
N LEU A 177 1.69 7.08 -8.41
CA LEU A 177 0.60 7.21 -7.44
C LEU A 177 0.04 5.85 -7.03
N SER A 178 -0.18 4.96 -8.00
CA SER A 178 -0.72 3.62 -7.76
C SER A 178 0.23 2.73 -6.96
N ILE A 179 1.54 2.78 -7.24
CA ILE A 179 2.51 2.03 -6.43
C ILE A 179 2.55 2.60 -5.00
N ARG A 180 2.42 3.93 -4.83
CA ARG A 180 2.41 4.57 -3.52
C ARG A 180 1.14 4.35 -2.72
N SER A 181 0.00 4.09 -3.35
CA SER A 181 -1.23 3.79 -2.61
C SER A 181 -1.12 2.42 -1.95
N ILE A 182 -0.47 1.46 -2.60
CA ILE A 182 -0.38 0.07 -2.15
C ILE A 182 0.89 -0.20 -1.32
N PHE A 183 2.06 0.22 -1.81
CA PHE A 183 3.34 -0.22 -1.29
C PHE A 183 4.00 0.87 -0.42
N LYS A 184 4.43 0.46 0.78
CA LYS A 184 5.24 1.26 1.68
C LYS A 184 6.72 1.19 1.33
N SER A 185 7.21 0.01 0.95
CA SER A 185 8.58 -0.20 0.50
C SER A 185 8.72 -1.46 -0.37
N ILE A 186 9.71 -1.47 -1.25
CA ILE A 186 10.02 -2.59 -2.14
C ILE A 186 11.53 -2.86 -2.07
N THR A 187 11.92 -4.08 -1.74
CA THR A 187 13.33 -4.47 -1.61
C THR A 187 13.73 -5.42 -2.75
N PRO A 188 14.55 -4.93 -3.70
CA PRO A 188 15.12 -5.77 -4.73
C PRO A 188 16.36 -6.52 -4.24
N LYS A 189 16.68 -7.65 -4.87
CA LYS A 189 17.96 -8.35 -4.83
C LYS A 189 18.56 -8.36 -6.24
N VAL A 190 19.85 -8.08 -6.34
CA VAL A 190 20.55 -8.07 -7.63
C VAL A 190 21.17 -9.44 -7.87
N ILE A 191 20.63 -10.19 -8.83
CA ILE A 191 21.15 -11.51 -9.22
C ILE A 191 22.39 -11.33 -10.09
N TYR A 192 22.32 -10.41 -11.06
CA TYR A 192 23.44 -10.09 -11.94
C TYR A 192 23.64 -8.58 -11.97
N GLN A 193 24.84 -8.13 -11.63
CA GLN A 193 25.20 -6.72 -11.73
C GLN A 193 25.92 -6.46 -13.04
N SER A 194 25.40 -5.52 -13.83
CA SER A 194 26.03 -5.10 -15.08
C SER A 194 27.49 -4.67 -14.85
N LYS A 195 28.41 -5.28 -15.60
CA LYS A 195 29.80 -4.80 -15.73
C LYS A 195 29.77 -3.53 -16.61
N GLY A 196 30.75 -2.63 -16.50
CA GLY A 196 30.83 -1.42 -17.36
C GLY A 196 31.43 -1.76 -18.74
N GLY A 197 31.20 -0.95 -19.79
CA GLY A 197 31.59 -1.27 -21.18
C GLY A 197 30.55 -0.92 -22.27
N ARG A 198 30.91 -1.10 -23.55
CA ARG A 198 30.04 -0.80 -24.72
C ARG A 198 28.89 -1.80 -24.95
N TYR A 199 29.02 -3.05 -24.51
CA TYR A 199 28.05 -4.14 -24.76
C TYR A 199 27.63 -4.88 -23.50
N ASN A 200 27.20 -4.16 -22.46
CA ASN A 200 26.82 -4.84 -21.21
C ASN A 200 25.36 -5.22 -21.19
N LYS A 201 25.13 -6.46 -20.78
CA LYS A 201 23.80 -6.91 -20.36
C LYS A 201 23.32 -6.06 -19.18
N PRO A 202 22.04 -5.63 -19.18
CA PRO A 202 21.46 -4.89 -18.06
C PRO A 202 21.49 -5.76 -16.78
N SER A 203 21.45 -5.10 -15.62
CA SER A 203 21.39 -5.84 -14.36
C SER A 203 20.11 -6.65 -14.28
N VAL A 204 20.20 -7.91 -13.86
CA VAL A 204 19.03 -8.74 -13.57
C VAL A 204 18.72 -8.60 -12.09
N ILE A 205 17.49 -8.23 -11.80
CA ILE A 205 16.99 -7.90 -10.47
C ILE A 205 15.79 -8.79 -10.22
N GLU A 206 15.62 -9.21 -8.97
CA GLU A 206 14.44 -9.89 -8.48
C GLU A 206 13.89 -9.13 -7.26
N ILE A 207 12.58 -9.10 -7.07
CA ILE A 207 12.00 -8.52 -5.85
C ILE A 207 11.83 -9.63 -4.82
N THR A 208 12.61 -9.54 -3.74
CA THR A 208 12.56 -10.52 -2.66
C THR A 208 11.51 -10.18 -1.62
N ASP A 209 11.29 -8.89 -1.36
CA ASP A 209 10.45 -8.44 -0.24
C ASP A 209 9.74 -7.12 -0.55
N TYR A 210 8.55 -6.94 0.04
CA TYR A 210 7.74 -5.72 -0.05
C TYR A 210 6.88 -5.53 1.20
N GLU A 211 6.66 -4.28 1.59
CA GLU A 211 5.76 -3.91 2.67
C GLU A 211 4.51 -3.22 2.09
N PHE A 212 3.32 -3.70 2.44
CA PHE A 212 2.07 -2.97 2.19
C PHE A 212 1.90 -1.79 3.14
N LYS A 213 1.05 -0.85 2.75
CA LYS A 213 0.63 0.27 3.60
C LYS A 213 -0.41 -0.13 4.62
#